data_AF-A0A9D1TXL7-F1
#
_entry.id   AF-A0A9D1TXL7-F1
#
_cell.length_a   1.000
_cell.length_b   1.000
_cell.length_c   1.000
_cell.angle_alpha   90.00
_cell.angle_beta   90.00
_cell.angle_gamma   90.00
#
_symmetry.space_group_name_H-M   'P 1'
#
loop_
_entity.id
_entity.type
_entity.pdbx_description
1 polymer ?
#
loop_
_entity_poly.entity_id
_entity_poly.type
_entity_poly.pdbx_seq_one_letter_code
_entity_poly.pdbx_strand_id
1 'polypeptide(L)' 'TREYNITPSMSRRGNCYDNALAENFFGILKTECIYRHKPETFDQANKMIDDYIYFYNHERIQLKTGLAPLALRQSC' A
#
# COMPACT_ATOMS: atom_id res chain seq x y z
N THR A 1 -4.00 -18.70 10.02
CA THR A 1 -4.58 -18.84 8.67
C THR A 1 -5.78 -19.79 8.67
N ARG A 2 -5.67 -21.00 9.22
CA ARG A 2 -6.83 -21.91 9.39
C ARG A 2 -7.93 -21.36 10.30
N GLU A 3 -7.59 -20.66 11.38
CA GLU A 3 -8.58 -20.03 12.29
C GLU A 3 -9.37 -18.87 11.65
N TYR A 4 -8.82 -18.24 10.60
CA TYR A 4 -9.44 -17.11 9.91
C TYR A 4 -10.01 -17.49 8.53
N ASN A 5 -10.02 -18.79 8.18
CA ASN A 5 -10.38 -19.29 6.84
C ASN A 5 -9.65 -18.60 5.68
N ILE A 6 -8.39 -18.19 5.91
CA ILE A 6 -7.55 -17.56 4.90
C ILE A 6 -6.73 -18.64 4.20
N THR A 7 -6.96 -18.84 2.91
CA THR A 7 -6.14 -19.69 2.05
C THR A 7 -4.83 -18.98 1.71
N PRO A 8 -3.67 -19.48 2.18
CA PRO A 8 -2.38 -18.91 1.79
C PRO A 8 -2.14 -19.19 0.29
N SER A 9 -1.90 -18.12 -0.47
CA SER A 9 -1.47 -18.18 -1.86
C SER A 9 -0.02 -17.73 -1.92
N MET A 10 0.89 -18.64 -2.23
CA MET A 10 2.28 -18.29 -2.56
C MET A 10 2.36 -18.12 -4.07
N SER A 11 2.96 -17.02 -4.53
CA SER A 11 3.20 -16.80 -5.96
C SER A 11 4.07 -17.92 -6.53
N ARG A 12 3.89 -18.23 -7.81
CA ARG A 12 4.73 -19.24 -8.48
C ARG A 12 6.16 -18.69 -8.56
N ARG A 13 7.14 -19.56 -8.37
CA ARG A 13 8.55 -19.20 -8.49
C ARG A 13 8.81 -18.63 -9.90
N GLY A 14 9.29 -17.39 -9.96
CA GLY A 14 9.56 -16.68 -11.23
C GLY A 14 8.41 -15.82 -11.77
N ASN A 15 7.28 -15.69 -11.07
CA ASN A 15 6.21 -14.77 -11.48
C ASN A 15 6.30 -13.43 -10.73
N CYS A 16 6.93 -12.43 -11.34
CA CYS A 16 7.03 -11.07 -10.76
C CYS A 16 5.69 -10.31 -10.79
N TYR A 17 4.76 -10.65 -11.68
CA TYR A 17 3.48 -9.94 -11.79
C TYR A 17 2.62 -10.06 -10.54
N ASP A 18 2.70 -11.21 -9.84
CA ASP A 18 1.98 -11.42 -8.58
C ASP A 18 2.45 -10.44 -7.48
N ASN A 19 3.72 -9.99 -7.55
CA ASN A 19 4.31 -9.05 -6.61
C ASN A 19 4.34 -7.60 -7.12
N ALA A 20 4.13 -7.38 -8.43
CA ALA A 20 4.34 -6.09 -9.07
C ALA A 20 3.49 -4.96 -8.45
N LEU A 21 2.27 -5.25 -8.00
CA LEU A 21 1.43 -4.25 -7.32
C LEU A 21 2.00 -3.86 -5.96
N ALA A 22 2.51 -4.83 -5.19
CA ALA A 22 3.15 -4.57 -3.91
C ALA A 22 4.47 -3.81 -4.10
N GLU A 23 5.30 -4.21 -5.06
CA GLU A 23 6.55 -3.52 -5.41
C GLU A 23 6.31 -2.07 -5.82
N ASN A 24 5.27 -1.83 -6.63
CA ASN A 24 4.86 -0.48 -7.01
C ASN A 24 4.49 0.35 -5.77
N PHE A 25 3.62 -0.16 -4.91
CA PHE A 25 3.24 0.52 -3.66
C PHE A 25 4.47 0.86 -2.80
N PHE A 26 5.36 -0.10 -2.57
CA PHE A 26 6.57 0.12 -1.77
C PHE A 26 7.55 1.09 -2.43
N GLY A 27 7.63 1.12 -3.76
CA GLY A 27 8.41 2.10 -4.50
C GLY A 27 7.90 3.52 -4.29
N ILE A 28 6.58 3.72 -4.37
CA ILE A 28 5.95 5.03 -4.14
C ILE A 28 6.13 5.44 -2.67
N LEU A 29 5.83 4.56 -1.71
CA LEU A 29 5.97 4.84 -0.27
C LEU A 29 7.39 5.31 0.08
N LYS A 30 8.42 4.61 -0.42
CA LYS A 30 9.82 5.00 -0.17
C LYS A 30 10.15 6.35 -0.79
N THR A 31 9.64 6.62 -1.99
CA THR A 31 9.95 7.85 -2.74
C THR A 31 9.23 9.08 -2.18
N GLU A 32 7.97 8.93 -1.80
CA GLU A 32 7.13 10.03 -1.34
C GLU A 32 7.27 10.29 0.17
N CYS A 33 7.44 9.25 0.99
CA CYS A 33 7.63 9.41 2.44
C CYS A 33 9.11 9.34 2.85
N ILE A 34 9.76 8.19 2.70
CA ILE A 34 11.06 7.90 3.34
C ILE A 34 12.20 8.78 2.81
N TYR A 35 12.24 9.05 1.49
CA TYR A 35 13.28 9.88 0.90
C TYR A 35 13.06 11.37 1.11
N ARG A 36 11.81 11.82 1.31
CA ARG A 36 11.49 13.22 1.59
C ARG A 36 11.55 13.56 3.07
N HIS A 37 11.16 12.62 3.93
CA HIS A 37 11.14 12.74 5.37
C HIS A 37 11.87 11.54 5.97
N LYS A 38 13.10 11.77 6.44
CA LYS A 38 13.88 10.74 7.12
C LYS A 38 13.46 10.69 8.59
N PRO A 39 12.73 9.66 9.04
CA PRO A 39 12.37 9.54 10.44
C PRO A 39 13.63 9.29 11.27
N GLU A 40 13.75 9.96 12.40
CA GLU A 40 14.89 9.78 13.32
C GLU A 40 14.65 8.64 14.31
N THR A 41 13.38 8.25 14.49
CA THR A 41 12.97 7.19 15.42
C THR A 41 11.97 6.23 14.78
N PHE A 42 11.88 5.01 15.32
CA PHE A 42 10.89 4.03 14.88
C PHE A 42 9.45 4.49 15.11
N ASP A 43 9.18 5.23 16.19
CA ASP A 43 7.85 5.75 16.50
C ASP A 43 7.39 6.75 15.43
N GLN A 44 8.27 7.70 15.06
CA GLN A 44 8.02 8.62 13.96
C GLN A 44 7.81 7.90 12.63
N ALA A 45 8.60 6.85 12.36
CA ALA A 45 8.44 6.04 11.16
C ALA A 45 7.08 5.35 11.11
N ASN A 46 6.63 4.74 12.22
CA ASN A 46 5.32 4.11 12.32
C ASN A 46 4.20 5.12 12.07
N LYS A 47 4.23 6.27 12.75
CA LYS A 47 3.22 7.33 12.57
C LYS A 47 3.18 7.81 11.12
N MET A 48 4.34 8.03 10.50
CA MET A 48 4.41 8.46 9.11
C MET A 48 3.86 7.40 8.14
N ILE A 49 4.09 6.11 8.41
CA ILE A 49 3.53 5.02 7.62
C ILE A 49 2.02 4.96 7.79
N ASP A 50 1.49 5.07 9.01
CA ASP A 50 0.05 5.06 9.29
C ASP A 50 -0.66 6.22 8.59
N ASP A 51 -0.12 7.43 8.70
CA ASP A 51 -0.65 8.63 8.04
C ASP A 51 -0.64 8.47 6.51
N TYR A 52 0.44 7.92 5.95
CA TYR A 52 0.53 7.67 4.51
C TYR A 52 -0.45 6.58 4.03
N ILE A 53 -0.63 5.50 4.80
CA ILE A 53 -1.61 4.45 4.47
C ILE A 53 -3.03 5.03 4.46
N TYR A 54 -3.34 5.91 5.41
CA TYR A 54 -4.62 6.59 5.46
C TYR A 54 -4.83 7.44 4.20
N PHE A 55 -3.88 8.34 3.90
CA PHE A 55 -3.89 9.18 2.71
C PHE A 55 -4.03 8.36 1.42
N TYR A 56 -3.24 7.30 1.27
CA TYR A 56 -3.24 6.46 0.08
C TYR A 56 -4.60 5.82 -0.18
N ASN A 57 -5.32 5.37 0.86
CA ASN A 57 -6.60 4.69 0.71
C ASN A 57 -7.81 5.63 0.62
N HIS A 58 -7.77 6.76 1.33
CA HIS A 58 -8.94 7.64 1.50
C HIS A 58 -8.89 8.89 0.64
N GLU A 59 -7.70 9.40 0.32
CA GLU A 59 -7.54 10.74 -0.28
C GLU A 59 -6.87 10.70 -1.65
N ARG A 60 -5.99 9.73 -1.91
CA ARG A 60 -5.22 9.66 -3.16
C ARG A 60 -6.11 9.35 -4.35
N ILE A 61 -6.37 10.35 -5.19
CA ILE A 61 -7.14 10.20 -6.42
C ILE A 61 -6.38 9.35 -7.45
N GLN A 62 -7.00 8.27 -7.90
CA GLN A 62 -6.46 7.44 -8.97
C GLN A 62 -6.81 8.05 -10.34
N LEU A 63 -5.80 8.39 -11.13
CA LEU A 63 -6.00 9.05 -12.45
C LEU A 63 -6.93 8.28 -13.40
N LYS A 64 -6.98 6.95 -13.30
CA LYS A 64 -7.82 6.10 -14.16
C LYS A 64 -9.31 6.16 -13.82
N THR A 65 -9.65 6.36 -12.55
CA THR A 65 -11.03 6.28 -12.06
C THR A 65 -11.55 7.63 -11.55
N GLY A 66 -10.66 8.59 -11.29
CA GLY A 66 -11.00 9.87 -10.67
C GLY A 66 -11.41 9.77 -9.19
N LEU A 67 -11.27 8.59 -8.57
CA LEU A 67 -11.72 8.31 -7.22
C LEU A 67 -10.55 7.84 -6.33
N ALA A 68 -10.71 8.03 -5.02
CA ALA A 68 -9.84 7.38 -4.04
C ALA A 68 -10.09 5.85 -4.01
N PRO A 69 -9.10 5.02 -3.66
CA PRO A 69 -9.23 3.57 -3.69
C PRO A 69 -10.43 3.04 -2.88
N LEU A 70 -10.68 3.60 -1.70
CA LEU A 70 -11.83 3.20 -0.89
C LEU A 70 -13.16 3.56 -1.56
N ALA A 71 -13.28 4.76 -2.11
CA ALA A 71 -14.48 5.21 -2.80
C ALA A 71 -14.79 4.35 -4.03
N LEU A 72 -13.77 3.98 -4.81
CA LEU A 72 -13.91 3.04 -5.92
C LEU A 72 -14.42 1.68 -5.42
N ARG A 73 -13.87 1.15 -4.32
CA ARG A 73 -14.31 -0.13 -3.77
C ARG A 73 -15.76 -0.11 -3.27
N GLN A 74 -16.23 1.02 -2.75
CA GLN A 74 -17.63 1.19 -2.31
C GLN A 74 -18.60 1.40 -3.48
N SER A 75 -18.11 1.77 -4.66
CA SER A 75 -18.91 1.95 -5.88
C SER A 75 -19.16 0.66 -6.68
N CYS A 76 -18.49 -0.45 -6.32
CA CYS A 76 -18.65 -1.78 -6.89
C CYS A 76 -19.53 -2.66 -6.01
#